data_AF-A0A6S6SZ55-F1
#
_entry.id   AF-A0A6S6SZ55-F1
#
_cell.length_a   1.000
_cell.length_b   1.000
_cell.length_c   1.000
_cell.angle_alpha   90.00
_cell.angle_beta   90.00
_cell.angle_gamma   90.00
#
_symmetry.space_group_name_H-M   'P 1'
#
loop_
_entity.id
_entity.type
_entity.pdbx_description
1 polymer ?
#
loop_
_entity_poly.entity_id
_entity_poly.type
_entity_poly.pdbx_seq_one_letter_code
_entity_poly.pdbx_strand_id
1 'polypeptide(L)'
;MMQLQISNPKMQKIFETQFHSNTDKFMEFIVNFVKDNSKVVDSYIHNTTTPKKFSYQKLDPMENFYTLDKDDNHIEMTNPFEDVQDSVTFAKQLREDSYR
;
A
#
# COMPACT_ATOMS: atom_id res chain seq x y z
N MET A 1 -5.61 -12.94 20.24
CA MET A 1 -5.99 -11.78 19.41
C MET A 1 -5.90 -12.21 17.96
N MET A 2 -6.97 -12.12 17.17
CA MET A 2 -6.88 -12.32 15.72
C MET A 2 -6.24 -11.08 15.10
N GLN A 3 -5.16 -11.26 14.34
CA GLN A 3 -4.52 -10.16 13.63
C GLN A 3 -5.19 -10.04 12.26
N LEU A 4 -5.81 -8.88 11.98
CA LEU A 4 -6.53 -8.66 10.73
C LEU A 4 -5.51 -8.47 9.60
N GLN A 5 -5.43 -9.42 8.68
CA GLN A 5 -4.58 -9.31 7.49
C GLN A 5 -5.36 -8.63 6.36
N ILE A 6 -5.18 -7.32 6.20
CA ILE A 6 -5.77 -6.55 5.10
C ILE A 6 -4.77 -6.53 3.94
N SER A 7 -5.07 -7.27 2.87
CA SER A 7 -4.19 -7.36 1.68
C SER A 7 -4.34 -6.17 0.71
N ASN A 8 -5.41 -5.38 0.84
CA ASN A 8 -5.69 -4.26 -0.05
C ASN A 8 -5.25 -2.92 0.59
N PRO A 9 -4.30 -2.18 -0.01
CA PRO A 9 -3.76 -0.95 0.57
C PRO A 9 -4.80 0.16 0.77
N LYS A 10 -5.86 0.21 -0.07
CA LYS A 10 -6.95 1.18 0.12
C LYS A 10 -7.79 0.86 1.36
N MET A 11 -8.06 -0.43 1.59
CA MET A 11 -8.80 -0.88 2.77
C MET A 11 -7.98 -0.71 4.05
N GLN A 12 -6.66 -0.88 3.95
CA GLN A 12 -5.76 -0.63 5.07
C GLN A 12 -5.77 0.85 5.46
N LYS A 13 -5.71 1.76 4.48
CA LYS A 13 -5.83 3.20 4.74
C LYS A 13 -7.18 3.55 5.39
N ILE A 14 -8.28 2.94 4.98
CA ILE A 14 -9.61 3.16 5.60
C ILE A 14 -9.63 2.63 7.04
N PHE A 15 -9.06 1.46 7.29
CA PHE A 15 -8.94 0.88 8.63
C PHE A 15 -8.15 1.79 9.59
N GLU A 16 -7.02 2.32 9.12
CA GLU A 16 -6.17 3.21 9.91
C GLU A 16 -6.82 4.59 10.11
N THR A 17 -7.43 5.18 9.07
CA THR A 17 -7.97 6.55 9.14
C THR A 17 -9.36 6.66 9.75
N GLN A 18 -10.31 5.81 9.37
CA GLN A 18 -11.70 5.91 9.81
C GLN A 18 -11.94 5.13 11.10
N PHE A 19 -11.27 3.98 11.23
CA PHE A 19 -11.45 3.08 12.38
C PHE A 19 -10.33 3.20 13.41
N HIS A 20 -9.31 4.04 13.18
CA HIS A 20 -8.19 4.28 14.10
C HIS A 20 -7.51 2.98 14.55
N SER A 21 -7.40 2.03 13.62
CA SER A 21 -6.86 0.69 13.88
C SER A 21 -7.64 -0.12 14.94
N ASN A 22 -8.88 0.24 15.21
CA ASN A 22 -9.77 -0.50 16.12
C ASN A 22 -10.42 -1.67 15.38
N THR A 23 -9.89 -2.86 15.63
CA THR A 23 -10.32 -4.12 14.99
C THR A 23 -11.79 -4.43 15.25
N ASP A 24 -12.29 -4.20 16.46
CA ASP A 24 -13.66 -4.57 16.84
C ASP A 24 -14.69 -3.73 16.10
N LYS A 25 -14.48 -2.41 16.04
CA LYS A 25 -15.35 -1.48 15.31
C LYS A 25 -15.33 -1.73 13.79
N PHE A 26 -14.17 -2.09 13.26
CA PHE A 26 -14.04 -2.40 11.85
C PHE A 26 -14.77 -3.70 11.48
N MET A 27 -14.63 -4.74 12.32
CA MET A 27 -15.34 -6.00 12.12
C MET A 27 -16.85 -5.82 12.27
N GLU A 28 -17.30 -5.02 13.24
CA GLU A 28 -18.71 -4.64 13.39
C GLU A 28 -19.24 -3.94 12.14
N PHE A 29 -18.48 -2.99 11.58
CA PHE A 29 -18.83 -2.32 10.32
C PHE A 29 -18.95 -3.32 9.15
N ILE A 30 -18.00 -4.23 8.98
CA ILE A 30 -18.07 -5.25 7.92
C ILE A 30 -19.30 -6.14 8.11
N VAL A 31 -19.56 -6.62 9.33
CA VAL A 31 -20.69 -7.50 9.62
C VAL A 31 -22.02 -6.78 9.37
N ASN A 32 -22.14 -5.52 9.79
CA ASN A 32 -23.33 -4.72 9.54
C ASN A 32 -23.51 -4.43 8.05
N PHE A 33 -22.44 -4.08 7.34
CA PHE A 33 -22.47 -3.89 5.89
C PHE A 33 -22.91 -5.17 5.16
N VAL A 34 -22.40 -6.33 5.55
CA VAL A 34 -22.80 -7.62 4.95
C VAL A 34 -24.25 -7.98 5.29
N LYS A 35 -24.72 -7.70 6.52
CA LYS A 35 -26.11 -7.92 6.91
C LYS A 35 -27.08 -7.02 6.17
N ASP A 36 -26.76 -5.73 6.05
CA ASP A 36 -27.59 -4.74 5.36
C ASP A 36 -27.65 -5.02 3.85
N ASN A 37 -26.56 -5.55 3.29
CA ASN A 37 -26.48 -5.97 1.90
C ASN A 37 -26.72 -7.46 1.69
N SER A 38 -27.25 -8.19 2.69
CA SER A 38 -27.42 -9.65 2.65
C SER A 38 -28.19 -10.12 1.41
N LYS A 39 -29.22 -9.38 0.98
CA LYS A 39 -29.97 -9.69 -0.26
C LYS A 39 -29.12 -9.58 -1.54
N VAL A 40 -28.16 -8.66 -1.58
CA VAL A 40 -27.25 -8.46 -2.71
C VAL A 40 -26.11 -9.49 -2.66
N VAL A 41 -25.60 -9.79 -1.47
CA VAL A 41 -24.57 -10.81 -1.25
C VAL A 41 -25.11 -12.20 -1.57
N ASP A 42 -26.33 -12.53 -1.11
CA ASP A 42 -27.01 -13.79 -1.46
C ASP A 42 -27.23 -13.89 -2.97
N SER A 43 -27.58 -12.79 -3.65
CA SER A 43 -27.66 -12.78 -5.12
C SER A 43 -26.30 -13.00 -5.79
N TYR A 44 -25.21 -12.54 -5.20
CA TYR A 44 -23.86 -12.72 -5.73
C TYR A 44 -23.35 -14.15 -5.51
N ILE A 45 -23.72 -14.78 -4.38
CA ILE A 45 -23.33 -16.14 -4.01
C ILE A 45 -24.22 -17.19 -4.68
N HIS A 46 -25.53 -16.93 -4.84
CA HIS A 46 -26.48 -17.89 -5.41
C HIS A 46 -26.71 -17.76 -6.93
N ASN A 47 -26.36 -16.65 -7.58
CA ASN A 47 -26.48 -16.52 -9.05
C ASN A 47 -25.30 -17.15 -9.84
N THR A 48 -24.40 -17.89 -9.19
CA THR A 48 -23.32 -18.63 -9.86
C THR A 48 -23.56 -20.14 -9.79
N THR A 49 -24.72 -20.62 -10.23
CA THR A 49 -24.94 -22.04 -10.56
C THR A 49 -24.29 -22.46 -11.88
N THR A 50 -23.64 -21.53 -12.58
CA THR A 50 -22.62 -21.85 -13.59
C THR A 50 -21.27 -21.32 -13.12
N PRO A 51 -20.21 -22.14 -13.13
CA PRO A 51 -18.87 -21.64 -12.83
C PRO A 51 -18.51 -20.66 -13.93
N LYS A 52 -18.62 -19.36 -13.65
CA LYS A 52 -18.08 -18.32 -14.53
C LYS A 52 -16.59 -18.58 -14.60
N LYS A 53 -16.13 -19.14 -15.72
CA LYS A 53 -14.71 -19.25 -16.04
C LYS A 53 -14.12 -17.85 -15.90
N PHE A 54 -13.23 -17.66 -14.93
CA PHE A 54 -12.48 -16.42 -14.79
C PHE A 54 -11.69 -16.21 -16.07
N SER A 55 -12.20 -15.32 -16.94
CA SER A 55 -11.51 -14.88 -18.14
C SER A 55 -10.49 -13.84 -17.71
N TYR A 56 -9.24 -14.26 -17.53
CA TYR A 56 -8.13 -13.33 -17.36
C TYR A 56 -7.82 -12.70 -18.71
N GLN A 57 -8.17 -11.42 -18.88
CA GLN A 57 -7.55 -10.61 -19.94
C GLN A 57 -6.16 -10.21 -19.48
N LYS A 58 -5.14 -10.65 -20.21
CA LYS A 58 -3.76 -10.23 -19.98
C LYS A 58 -3.67 -8.74 -20.32
N LEU A 59 -3.59 -7.88 -19.31
CA LEU A 59 -3.39 -6.44 -19.48
C LEU A 59 -1.98 -6.19 -20.01
N ASP A 60 -1.84 -5.25 -20.94
CA ASP A 60 -0.54 -4.79 -21.43
C ASP A 60 0.13 -3.93 -20.33
N PRO A 61 1.32 -4.31 -19.84
CA PRO A 61 2.04 -3.53 -18.83
C PRO A 61 2.35 -2.10 -19.26
N MET A 62 2.48 -1.85 -20.56
CA MET A 62 2.87 -0.54 -21.11
C MET A 62 1.69 0.43 -21.23
N GLU A 63 0.45 -0.08 -21.26
CA GLU A 63 -0.76 0.73 -21.26
C GLU A 63 -1.34 0.90 -19.84
N ASN A 64 -0.97 0.02 -18.91
CA ASN A 64 -1.52 -0.03 -17.55
C ASN A 64 -0.46 0.21 -16.48
N PHE A 65 0.49 1.11 -16.74
CA PHE A 65 1.46 1.53 -15.75
C PHE A 65 0.83 2.55 -14.79
N TYR A 66 1.05 2.33 -13.49
CA TYR A 66 0.70 3.32 -12.48
C TYR A 66 1.84 4.34 -12.42
N THR A 67 1.53 5.61 -12.68
CA THR A 67 2.43 6.71 -12.32
C THR A 67 2.23 7.03 -10.85
N LEU A 68 3.31 6.95 -10.06
CA LEU A 68 3.31 7.54 -8.73
C LEU A 68 3.30 9.06 -8.90
N ASP A 69 2.31 9.72 -8.30
CA ASP A 69 2.36 11.17 -8.15
C ASP A 69 3.65 11.50 -7.41
N LYS A 70 4.52 12.28 -8.05
CA LYS A 70 5.71 12.81 -7.37
C LYS A 70 5.20 13.79 -6.34
N ASP A 71 5.21 13.37 -5.09
CA ASP A 71 5.02 14.29 -3.97
C ASP A 71 6.31 15.12 -3.92
N ASP A 72 6.26 16.36 -4.43
CA ASP A 72 7.35 17.35 -4.41
C ASP A 72 7.69 17.84 -2.98
N ASN A 73 7.13 17.18 -1.97
CA ASN A 73 7.60 17.30 -0.61
C ASN A 73 9.06 16.88 -0.61
N HIS A 74 9.95 17.83 -0.30
CA HIS A 74 11.35 17.57 0.00
C HIS A 74 11.42 16.56 1.15
N ILE A 75 11.36 15.27 0.81
CA ILE A 75 11.77 14.21 1.71
C ILE A 75 13.26 14.49 1.90
N GLU A 76 13.65 14.93 3.10
CA GLU A 76 15.06 14.98 3.49
C GLU A 76 15.64 13.61 3.14
N MET A 77 16.40 13.54 2.05
CA MET A 77 17.10 12.34 1.70
C MET A 77 17.98 12.04 2.90
N THR A 78 17.93 10.81 3.43
CA THR A 78 18.80 10.36 4.52
C THR A 78 20.28 10.33 4.13
N ASN A 79 20.60 10.79 2.92
CA ASN A 79 21.95 11.00 2.46
C ASN A 79 22.57 12.16 3.27
N PRO A 80 23.61 11.92 4.07
CA PRO A 80 24.28 12.97 4.82
C PRO A 80 25.06 13.94 3.90
N PHE A 81 25.16 13.64 2.61
CA PHE A 81 25.85 14.48 1.62
C PHE A 81 24.84 15.28 0.79
N GLU A 82 25.09 16.58 0.68
CA GLU A 82 24.27 17.51 -0.10
C GLU A 82 24.36 17.20 -1.61
N ASP A 83 25.56 16.83 -2.08
CA ASP A 83 25.81 16.45 -3.47
C ASP A 83 26.97 15.44 -3.61
N VAL A 84 27.27 15.05 -4.85
CA VAL A 84 28.37 14.12 -5.16
C VAL A 84 29.73 14.72 -4.79
N GLN A 85 29.90 16.04 -4.88
CA GLN A 85 31.17 16.71 -4.63
C GLN A 85 31.51 16.72 -3.13
N ASP A 86 30.50 16.86 -2.28
CA ASP A 86 30.58 16.75 -0.83
C ASP A 86 31.06 15.35 -0.41
N SER A 87 30.46 14.30 -1.01
CA SER A 87 30.89 12.92 -0.75
C SER A 87 32.36 12.65 -1.10
N VAL A 88 32.85 13.23 -2.20
CA VAL A 88 34.25 13.10 -2.64
C VAL A 88 35.20 13.84 -1.70
N THR A 89 34.79 15.01 -1.21
CA THR A 89 35.58 15.83 -0.28
C THR A 89 35.73 15.13 1.06
N PHE A 90 34.63 14.60 1.60
CA PHE A 90 34.64 13.80 2.82
C PHE A 90 35.54 12.55 2.69
N ALA A 91 35.47 11.84 1.55
CA ALA A 91 36.33 10.69 1.31
C ALA A 91 37.84 11.03 1.26
N LYS A 92 38.19 12.20 0.70
CA LYS A 92 39.58 12.69 0.71
C LYS A 92 40.05 13.02 2.12
N GLN A 93 39.22 13.69 2.90
CA GLN A 93 39.53 14.05 4.28
C GLN A 93 39.74 12.80 5.15
N LEU A 94 38.86 11.80 5.04
CA LEU A 94 39.04 10.50 5.72
C LEU A 94 40.36 9.84 5.35
N ARG A 95 40.78 9.92 4.09
CA ARG A 95 42.06 9.35 3.64
C ARG A 95 43.26 10.07 4.24
N GLU A 96 43.22 11.38 4.36
CA GLU A 96 44.29 12.16 4.97
C GLU A 96 44.36 11.94 6.48
N ASP A 97 43.21 11.87 7.15
CA ASP A 97 43.11 11.61 8.59
C ASP A 97 43.56 10.19 8.96
N SER A 98 43.33 9.20 8.08
CA SER A 98 43.78 7.81 8.29
C SER A 98 45.24 7.55 7.93
N TYR A 99 45.91 8.50 7.26
CA TYR A 99 47.33 8.41 6.94
C TYR A 99 48.23 9.04 8.03
N ARG A 100 47.63 9.73 9.02
CA ARG A 100 48.29 10.23 10.23
C ARG A 100 48.14 9.26 11.39
#